data_AF-A0A257MVS2-F1
#
_entry.id   AF-A0A257MVS2-F1
#
_cell.length_a   1.000
_cell.length_b   1.000
_cell.length_c   1.000
_cell.angle_alpha   90.00
_cell.angle_beta   90.00
_cell.angle_gamma   90.00
#
_symmetry.space_group_name_H-M   'P 1'
#
loop_
_entity.id
_entity.type
_entity.pdbx_description
1 polymer ?
#
loop_
_entity_poly.entity_id
_entity_poly.type
_entity_poly.pdbx_seq_one_letter_code
_entity_poly.pdbx_strand_id
1 'polypeptide(L)' 'MPRSIKKGPFIDHHLLKKVEDAVSSNNRKPIKTWSRRSMIIPDMLGLT' A
#
# COMPACT_ATOMS: atom_id res chain seq x y z
N MET A 1 4.29 12.19 10.31
CA MET A 1 4.49 11.67 11.69
C MET A 1 5.37 10.43 11.62
N PRO A 2 6.61 10.47 12.13
CA PRO A 2 7.47 9.29 12.18
C PRO A 2 6.89 8.28 13.18
N ARG A 3 6.71 7.02 12.74
CA ARG A 3 6.30 5.92 13.61
C ARG A 3 7.52 5.21 14.18
N SER A 4 7.35 4.57 15.34
CA SER A 4 8.40 3.75 15.95
C SER A 4 8.77 2.57 15.04
N ILE A 5 10.06 2.39 14.78
CA ILE A 5 10.62 1.32 13.94
C ILE A 5 10.24 -0.07 14.46
N LYS A 6 10.17 -0.25 15.79
CA LYS A 6 9.82 -1.53 16.42
C LYS A 6 8.40 -2.04 16.07
N LYS A 7 7.50 -1.15 15.64
CA LYS A 7 6.10 -1.48 15.30
C LYS A 7 5.92 -1.93 13.84
N GLY A 8 6.97 -1.86 13.04
CA GLY A 8 6.92 -2.20 11.61
C GLY A 8 6.23 -1.13 10.75
N PRO A 9 6.22 -1.35 9.42
CA PRO A 9 5.49 -0.49 8.49
C PRO A 9 3.99 -0.58 8.81
N PHE A 10 3.27 0.49 8.55
CA PHE A 10 1.81 0.40 8.57
C PHE A 10 1.24 0.91 7.28
N ILE A 11 0.10 0.34 6.98
CA ILE A 11 -0.66 0.52 5.79
C ILE A 11 -2.12 0.54 6.22
N ASP A 12 -2.91 1.40 5.59
CA ASP A 12 -4.33 1.38 5.81
C ASP A 12 -4.97 0.13 5.17
N HIS A 13 -5.90 -0.50 5.90
CA HIS A 13 -6.60 -1.71 5.45
C HIS A 13 -7.26 -1.55 4.07
N HIS A 14 -7.82 -0.37 3.78
CA HIS A 14 -8.43 -0.10 2.47
C HIS A 14 -7.40 0.02 1.35
N LEU A 15 -6.18 0.46 1.64
CA LEU A 15 -5.10 0.53 0.66
C LEU A 15 -4.51 -0.87 0.42
N LEU A 16 -4.31 -1.62 1.50
CA LEU A 16 -3.82 -3.00 1.43
C LEU A 16 -4.74 -3.87 0.56
N LYS A 17 -6.05 -3.81 0.77
CA LYS A 17 -7.01 -4.55 -0.06
C LYS A 17 -6.91 -4.22 -1.56
N LYS A 18 -6.78 -2.92 -1.91
CA LYS A 18 -6.63 -2.50 -3.32
C LYS A 18 -5.33 -3.01 -3.94
N VAL A 19 -4.25 -3.07 -3.16
CA VAL A 19 -2.96 -3.59 -3.60
C VAL A 19 -3.06 -5.10 -3.83
N GLU A 20 -3.63 -5.85 -2.89
CA GLU A 20 -3.86 -7.29 -3.05
C GLU A 20 -4.69 -7.60 -4.29
N ASP A 21 -5.80 -6.88 -4.50
CA ASP A 21 -6.65 -7.01 -5.68
C ASP A 21 -5.90 -6.67 -6.98
N ALA A 22 -5.02 -5.65 -6.96
CA ALA A 22 -4.24 -5.24 -8.12
C ALA A 22 -3.14 -6.25 -8.46
N VAL A 23 -2.49 -6.83 -7.44
CA VAL A 23 -1.48 -7.89 -7.60
C VAL A 23 -2.12 -9.16 -8.12
N SER A 24 -3.26 -9.59 -7.55
CA SER A 24 -3.97 -10.81 -7.98
C SER A 24 -4.51 -10.70 -9.40
N SER A 25 -4.97 -9.51 -9.81
CA SER A 25 -5.46 -9.25 -11.17
C SER A 25 -4.38 -8.82 -12.16
N ASN A 26 -3.12 -8.70 -11.71
CA ASN A 26 -1.98 -8.20 -12.48
C ASN A 26 -2.28 -6.88 -13.21
N ASN A 27 -3.09 -6.03 -12.58
CA ASN A 27 -3.71 -4.87 -13.20
C ASN A 27 -2.99 -3.60 -12.76
N ARG A 28 -2.27 -2.96 -13.69
CA ARG A 28 -1.45 -1.76 -13.45
C ARG A 28 -2.24 -0.45 -13.51
N LYS A 29 -3.54 -0.47 -13.22
CA LYS A 29 -4.35 0.75 -13.16
C LYS A 29 -3.94 1.61 -11.97
N PRO A 30 -3.92 2.95 -12.10
CA PRO A 30 -3.58 3.84 -10.99
C PRO A 30 -4.50 3.67 -9.77
N ILE A 31 -3.93 3.39 -8.61
CA ILE A 31 -4.64 3.21 -7.33
C ILE A 31 -4.81 4.58 -6.65
N LYS A 32 -6.02 5.12 -6.73
CA LYS A 32 -6.37 6.34 -5.98
C LYS A 32 -6.45 6.06 -4.49
N THR A 33 -5.65 6.78 -3.70
CA THR A 33 -5.64 6.74 -2.24
C THR A 33 -5.48 8.12 -1.63
N TRP A 34 -6.14 8.34 -0.49
CA TRP A 34 -5.97 9.53 0.34
C TRP A 34 -5.16 9.21 1.61
N SER A 35 -4.75 7.96 1.80
CA SER A 35 -3.93 7.57 2.95
C SER A 35 -2.49 8.02 2.74
N ARG A 36 -2.15 9.19 3.31
CA ARG A 36 -0.78 9.75 3.30
C ARG A 36 0.09 9.20 4.43
N ARG A 37 -0.47 8.34 5.28
CA ARG A 37 0.19 7.75 6.47
C ARG A 37 0.72 6.33 6.25
N SER A 38 0.37 5.73 5.12
CA SER A 38 0.80 4.38 4.75
C SER A 38 2.25 4.41 4.26
N MET A 39 3.03 3.40 4.65
CA MET A 39 4.38 3.16 4.13
C MET A 39 4.32 2.25 2.90
N ILE A 40 5.27 2.45 2.00
CA ILE A 40 5.44 1.60 0.82
C ILE A 40 6.00 0.25 1.26
N ILE A 41 5.33 -0.83 0.87
CA ILE A 41 5.76 -2.21 1.09
C ILE A 41 6.23 -2.84 -0.22
N PRO A 42 7.03 -3.93 -0.19
CA PRO A 42 7.51 -4.59 -1.41
C PRO A 42 6.42 -4.95 -2.41
N ASP A 43 5.23 -5.32 -1.94
CA ASP A 43 4.09 -5.71 -2.80
C ASP A 43 3.52 -4.55 -3.63
N MET A 44 3.87 -3.31 -3.31
CA MET A 44 3.48 -2.13 -4.08
C MET A 44 4.42 -1.83 -5.26
N LEU A 45 5.52 -2.55 -5.40
CA LEU A 45 6.50 -2.31 -6.46
C LEU A 45 5.90 -2.58 -7.83
N GLY A 46 5.91 -1.57 -8.70
CA GLY A 46 5.36 -1.67 -10.05
C GLY A 46 3.85 -1.39 -10.17
N LEU A 47 3.18 -1.05 -9.07
CA LEU A 47 1.84 -0.47 -9.07
C LEU A 47 1.94 1.06 -9.16
N THR A 48 0.96 1.68 -9.81
CA THR A 48 0.84 3.15 -9.95
C THR A 48 -0.35 3.69 -9.19
#